data_AF-A0A0C2CMT4-F1
#
_entry.id   AF-A0A0C2CMT4-F1
#
_cell.length_a   1.000
_cell.length_b   1.000
_cell.length_c   1.000
_cell.angle_alpha   90.00
_cell.angle_beta   90.00
_cell.angle_gamma   90.00
#
_symmetry.space_group_name_H-M   'P 1'
#
loop_
_entity.id
_entity.type
_entity.pdbx_description
1 polymer ?
#
loop_
_entity_poly.entity_id
_entity_poly.type
_entity_poly.pdbx_seq_one_letter_code
_entity_poly.pdbx_strand_id
1 'polypeptide(L)'
;MQFLVATVLVGSVFAEFSPDFSTFLASYYGPYVRDQMERRDLAGKGSFGGKADRSERLRNQPIVFVHGVSDTAGEKMMQAANWFKAKGYKNSELYSTTYFNGAQGNPLKWVEYGMRCEYVKQILVSLYVQKIFEKFNFPHFRRDLFTPLLDT
;
A
#
# COMPACT_ATOMS: atom_id res chain seq x y z
N MET A 1 -32.30 -5.91 38.09
CA MET A 1 -31.71 -6.53 36.88
C MET A 1 -30.76 -5.52 36.26
N GLN A 2 -29.46 -5.78 36.30
CA GLN A 2 -28.42 -4.85 35.86
C GLN A 2 -28.01 -5.23 34.44
N PHE A 3 -28.35 -4.40 33.45
CA PHE A 3 -27.97 -4.63 32.06
C PHE A 3 -26.52 -4.18 31.87
N LEU A 4 -25.63 -5.15 31.60
CA LEU A 4 -24.22 -4.92 31.28
C LEU A 4 -24.12 -4.57 29.80
N VAL A 5 -23.91 -3.29 29.48
CA VAL A 5 -23.69 -2.83 28.10
C VAL A 5 -22.21 -3.06 27.77
N ALA A 6 -21.92 -4.11 27.00
CA ALA A 6 -20.58 -4.35 26.46
C ALA A 6 -20.33 -3.39 25.29
N THR A 7 -19.47 -2.39 25.49
CA THR A 7 -19.03 -1.49 24.43
C THR A 7 -18.04 -2.24 23.53
N VAL A 8 -18.50 -2.68 22.36
CA VAL A 8 -17.63 -3.27 21.34
C VAL A 8 -16.85 -2.15 20.66
N LEU A 9 -15.55 -2.03 20.96
CA LEU A 9 -14.63 -1.20 20.18
C LEU A 9 -14.43 -1.87 18.82
N VAL A 10 -15.21 -1.44 17.83
CA VAL A 10 -14.96 -1.80 16.42
C VAL A 10 -13.75 -1.00 15.96
N GLY A 11 -12.56 -1.58 16.11
CA GLY A 11 -11.35 -1.06 15.50
C GLY A 11 -11.47 -1.17 13.98
N SER A 12 -11.69 -0.06 13.29
CA SER A 12 -11.59 0.01 11.83
C SER A 12 -10.18 -0.40 11.43
N VAL A 13 -10.02 -1.59 10.87
CA VAL A 13 -8.78 -2.00 10.20
C VAL A 13 -8.71 -1.25 8.87
N PHE A 14 -8.08 -0.08 8.90
CA PHE A 14 -7.77 0.68 7.70
C PHE A 14 -6.64 -0.04 6.94
N ALA A 15 -6.85 -0.34 5.67
CA ALA A 15 -5.76 -0.47 4.73
C ALA A 15 -5.24 0.96 4.47
N GLU A 16 -4.36 1.41 5.36
CA GLU A 16 -3.61 2.65 5.19
C GLU A 16 -2.11 2.33 5.29
N PHE A 17 -1.28 3.12 4.61
CA PHE A 17 0.15 3.06 4.86
C PHE A 17 0.45 3.46 6.30
N SER A 18 1.51 2.87 6.87
CA SER A 18 1.98 3.33 8.18
C SER A 18 2.34 4.82 8.14
N PRO A 19 2.21 5.55 9.26
CA PRO A 19 2.62 6.95 9.34
C PRO A 19 4.07 7.19 8.91
N ASP A 20 4.98 6.27 9.22
CA ASP A 20 6.39 6.37 8.81
C ASP A 20 6.54 6.32 7.29
N PHE A 21 5.90 5.35 6.63
CA PHE A 21 5.95 5.24 5.17
C PHE A 21 5.22 6.39 4.46
N SER A 22 4.08 6.83 4.98
CA SER A 22 3.36 8.01 4.47
C SER A 22 4.21 9.29 4.58
N THR A 23 4.91 9.46 5.71
CA THR A 23 5.85 10.58 5.91
C THR A 23 7.05 10.49 4.97
N PHE A 24 7.62 9.29 4.79
CA PHE A 24 8.68 9.06 3.82
C PHE A 24 8.26 9.47 2.41
N LEU A 25 7.10 9.00 1.95
CA LEU A 25 6.55 9.36 0.63
C LEU A 25 6.41 10.88 0.46
N ALA A 26 5.77 11.54 1.44
CA ALA A 26 5.58 12.99 1.40
C ALA A 26 6.92 13.75 1.40
N SER A 27 7.88 13.31 2.20
CA SER A 27 9.18 13.98 2.35
C SER A 27 10.11 13.76 1.15
N TYR A 28 10.09 12.58 0.55
CA TYR A 28 11.05 12.19 -0.49
C TYR A 28 10.52 12.45 -1.91
N TYR A 29 9.22 12.21 -2.15
CA TYR A 29 8.59 12.36 -3.47
C TYR A 29 7.55 13.48 -3.53
N GLY A 30 7.16 14.03 -2.38
CA GLY A 30 6.14 15.08 -2.29
C GLY A 30 4.73 14.53 -1.97
N PRO A 31 3.82 15.43 -1.57
CA PRO A 31 2.47 15.05 -1.13
C PRO A 31 1.61 14.45 -2.25
N TYR A 32 1.82 14.86 -3.50
CA TYR A 32 1.08 14.31 -4.64
C TYR A 32 1.34 12.80 -4.82
N VAL A 33 2.61 12.38 -4.82
CA VAL A 33 2.98 10.95 -4.94
C VAL A 33 2.47 10.17 -3.73
N ARG A 34 2.56 10.74 -2.52
CA ARG A 34 1.94 10.15 -1.33
C ARG A 34 0.46 9.87 -1.57
N ASP A 35 -0.31 10.87 -2.00
CA ASP A 35 -1.76 10.75 -2.14
C ASP A 35 -2.15 9.74 -3.25
N GLN A 36 -1.43 9.76 -4.37
CA GLN A 36 -1.61 8.79 -5.45
C GLN A 36 -1.34 7.35 -4.99
N MET A 37 -0.32 7.15 -4.15
CA MET A 37 0.04 5.82 -3.68
C MET A 37 -0.78 5.35 -2.48
N GLU A 38 -1.18 6.24 -1.57
CA GLU A 38 -1.88 5.85 -0.34
C GLU A 38 -3.37 5.65 -0.56
N ARG A 39 -3.94 6.33 -1.56
CA ARG A 39 -5.35 6.17 -1.97
C ARG A 39 -6.34 6.29 -0.81
N ARG A 40 -6.10 7.30 0.04
CA ARG A 40 -6.96 7.62 1.19
C ARG A 40 -8.41 7.93 0.78
N ASP A 41 -8.61 8.35 -0.47
CA ASP A 41 -9.94 8.54 -1.07
C ASP A 41 -10.78 7.25 -1.11
N LEU A 42 -10.14 6.08 -1.07
CA LEU A 42 -10.80 4.77 -1.03
C LEU A 42 -10.93 4.17 0.38
N ALA A 43 -10.56 4.93 1.42
CA ALA A 43 -10.57 4.47 2.82
C ALA A 43 -9.89 3.09 2.97
N GLY A 44 -10.52 2.13 3.66
CA GLY A 44 -9.97 0.80 3.89
C GLY A 44 -9.74 -0.06 2.65
N LYS A 45 -10.03 0.44 1.45
CA LYS A 45 -9.70 -0.20 0.17
C LYS A 45 -8.41 0.33 -0.47
N GLY A 46 -7.87 1.44 0.05
CA GLY A 46 -6.78 2.21 -0.56
C GLY A 46 -5.47 1.44 -0.72
N SER A 47 -4.66 1.38 0.32
CA SER A 47 -3.29 0.87 0.24
C SER A 47 -2.78 0.45 1.60
N PHE A 48 -1.88 -0.51 1.71
CA PHE A 48 -1.32 -0.91 3.01
C PHE A 48 0.19 -1.15 2.94
N GLY A 49 0.84 -1.07 4.10
CA GLY A 49 2.24 -1.41 4.28
C GLY A 49 3.06 -0.32 4.97
N GLY A 50 4.29 -0.67 5.30
CA GLY A 50 5.24 0.21 5.99
C GLY A 50 5.46 -0.18 7.45
N LYS A 51 6.47 0.44 8.04
CA LYS A 51 6.95 0.11 9.38
C LYS A 51 6.05 0.72 10.46
N ALA A 52 5.87 0.01 11.56
CA ALA A 52 5.23 0.59 12.74
C ALA A 52 6.05 1.79 13.28
N ASP A 53 7.38 1.70 13.20
CA ASP A 53 8.31 2.76 13.54
C ASP A 53 9.65 2.60 12.81
N ARG A 54 10.50 3.63 12.82
CA ARG A 54 11.77 3.66 12.08
C ARG A 54 12.80 2.62 12.51
N SER A 55 12.73 2.16 13.76
CA SER A 55 13.66 1.19 14.32
C SER A 55 13.32 -0.25 13.94
N GLU A 56 12.12 -0.48 13.39
CA GLU A 56 11.66 -1.78 12.97
C GLU A 56 12.59 -2.39 11.91
N ARG A 57 13.15 -3.55 12.24
CA ARG A 57 13.98 -4.35 11.34
C ARG A 57 13.12 -5.38 10.60
N LEU A 58 13.33 -5.42 9.29
CA LEU A 58 12.79 -6.44 8.40
C LEU A 58 13.56 -7.75 8.62
N ARG A 59 12.84 -8.87 8.63
CA ARG A 59 13.37 -10.23 8.78
C ARG A 59 13.18 -11.07 7.53
N ASN A 60 12.14 -10.77 6.74
CA ASN A 60 11.81 -11.44 5.50
C ASN A 60 12.00 -10.50 4.31
N GLN A 61 12.11 -11.07 3.12
CA GLN A 61 12.06 -10.30 1.88
C GLN A 61 10.67 -9.69 1.73
N PRO A 62 10.55 -8.36 1.56
CA PRO A 62 9.25 -7.74 1.38
C PRO A 62 8.52 -8.19 0.12
N ILE A 63 7.20 -8.16 0.20
CA ILE A 63 6.27 -8.59 -0.84
C ILE A 63 5.39 -7.39 -1.21
N VAL A 64 5.29 -7.14 -2.50
CA VAL A 64 4.37 -6.14 -3.06
C VAL A 64 3.26 -6.89 -3.79
N PHE A 65 2.03 -6.74 -3.29
CA PHE A 65 0.83 -7.32 -3.89
C PHE A 65 0.24 -6.36 -4.91
N VAL A 66 -0.08 -6.89 -6.09
CA VAL A 66 -0.72 -6.14 -7.18
C VAL A 66 -2.12 -6.72 -7.37
N HIS A 67 -3.15 -5.91 -7.10
CA HIS A 67 -4.53 -6.34 -7.24
C HIS A 67 -4.90 -6.54 -8.73
N GLY A 68 -5.98 -7.29 -8.98
CA GLY A 68 -6.56 -7.42 -10.32
C GLY A 68 -7.61 -6.34 -10.61
N VAL A 69 -8.13 -6.35 -11.83
CA VAL A 69 -9.05 -5.33 -12.36
C VAL A 69 -10.29 -5.05 -11.50
N SER A 70 -10.90 -6.09 -10.94
CA SER A 70 -12.16 -6.00 -10.18
C SER A 70 -11.96 -5.91 -8.68
N ASP A 71 -10.75 -5.56 -8.24
CA ASP A 71 -10.31 -5.67 -6.85
C ASP A 71 -9.53 -4.41 -6.46
N THR A 72 -9.24 -4.27 -5.17
CA THR A 72 -8.42 -3.18 -4.61
C THR A 72 -7.39 -3.77 -3.63
N ALA A 73 -6.43 -2.96 -3.19
CA ALA A 73 -5.43 -3.40 -2.22
C ALA A 73 -6.08 -3.86 -0.90
N GLY A 74 -7.09 -3.15 -0.41
CA GLY A 74 -7.77 -3.51 0.84
C GLY A 74 -8.67 -4.75 0.79
N GLU A 75 -8.82 -5.38 -0.38
CA GLU A 75 -9.71 -6.52 -0.59
C GLU A 75 -8.92 -7.84 -0.62
N LYS A 76 -8.73 -8.52 -1.77
CA LYS A 76 -8.05 -9.83 -1.76
C LYS A 76 -6.56 -9.72 -1.45
N MET A 77 -5.92 -8.59 -1.76
CA MET A 77 -4.50 -8.40 -1.44
C MET A 77 -4.27 -8.31 0.07
N MET A 78 -5.19 -7.69 0.82
CA MET A 78 -5.15 -7.70 2.29
C MET A 78 -5.32 -9.11 2.86
N GLN A 79 -6.17 -9.95 2.25
CA GLN A 79 -6.32 -11.35 2.66
C GLN A 79 -5.02 -12.14 2.43
N ALA A 80 -4.37 -11.93 1.28
CA ALA A 80 -3.06 -12.51 1.01
C ALA A 80 -2.00 -12.03 2.02
N ALA A 81 -1.96 -10.73 2.32
CA ALA A 81 -1.07 -10.18 3.34
C ALA A 81 -1.32 -10.83 4.71
N ASN A 82 -2.58 -11.00 5.13
CA ASN A 82 -2.92 -11.65 6.39
C ASN A 82 -2.47 -13.12 6.44
N TRP A 83 -2.49 -13.83 5.31
CA TRP A 83 -1.93 -15.17 5.22
C TRP A 83 -0.41 -15.17 5.47
N PHE A 84 0.34 -14.24 4.87
CA PHE A 84 1.78 -14.10 5.14
C PHE A 84 2.07 -13.67 6.58
N LYS A 85 1.23 -12.82 7.18
CA LYS A 85 1.34 -12.46 8.60
C LYS A 85 1.23 -13.67 9.52
N ALA A 86 0.31 -14.60 9.21
CA ALA A 86 0.19 -15.87 9.93
C ALA A 86 1.44 -16.77 9.76
N LYS A 87 2.33 -16.48 8.81
CA LYS A 87 3.62 -17.14 8.58
C LYS A 87 4.82 -16.37 9.14
N GLY A 88 4.59 -15.31 9.92
CA GLY A 88 5.65 -14.54 10.57
C GLY A 88 6.13 -13.31 9.81
N TYR A 89 5.45 -12.93 8.72
CA TYR A 89 5.67 -11.63 8.09
C TYR A 89 5.07 -10.50 8.92
N LYS A 90 5.66 -9.31 8.80
CA LYS A 90 5.17 -8.09 9.42
C LYS A 90 4.53 -7.15 8.40
N ASN A 91 3.72 -6.19 8.85
CA ASN A 91 3.18 -5.14 7.98
C ASN A 91 4.29 -4.35 7.26
N SER A 92 5.47 -4.22 7.88
CA SER A 92 6.66 -3.59 7.30
C SER A 92 7.26 -4.34 6.10
N GLU A 93 6.76 -5.54 5.82
CA GLU A 93 7.24 -6.44 4.76
C GLU A 93 6.14 -6.72 3.72
N LEU A 94 4.96 -6.14 3.87
CA LEU A 94 3.79 -6.44 3.06
C LEU A 94 3.18 -5.14 2.56
N TYR A 95 3.21 -4.93 1.24
CA TYR A 95 2.83 -3.67 0.62
C TYR A 95 1.81 -3.88 -0.49
N SER A 96 0.87 -2.97 -0.64
CA SER A 96 0.01 -2.91 -1.83
C SER A 96 -0.55 -1.50 -2.00
N THR A 97 -0.76 -1.08 -3.24
CA THR A 97 -1.47 0.16 -3.58
C THR A 97 -2.58 -0.11 -4.59
N THR A 98 -3.65 0.65 -4.50
CA THR A 98 -4.73 0.61 -5.48
C THR A 98 -4.43 1.52 -6.67
N TYR A 99 -4.05 0.92 -7.81
CA TYR A 99 -3.79 1.66 -9.06
C TYR A 99 -5.07 1.94 -9.86
N PHE A 100 -6.17 1.26 -9.53
CA PHE A 100 -7.50 1.46 -10.13
C PHE A 100 -8.61 1.12 -9.14
N ASN A 101 -9.76 1.79 -9.21
CA ASN A 101 -10.82 1.74 -8.20
C ASN A 101 -11.59 0.41 -8.06
N GLY A 102 -11.09 -0.67 -8.66
CA GLY A 102 -11.69 -2.00 -8.65
C GLY A 102 -13.05 -2.04 -9.34
N ALA A 103 -13.93 -2.95 -8.89
CA ALA A 103 -15.25 -3.16 -9.50
C ALA A 103 -16.23 -2.01 -9.27
N GLN A 104 -16.07 -1.20 -8.21
CA GLN A 104 -16.97 -0.11 -7.83
C GLN A 104 -18.46 -0.51 -7.78
N GLY A 105 -18.75 -1.76 -7.39
CA GLY A 105 -20.12 -2.31 -7.34
C GLY A 105 -20.64 -2.85 -8.68
N ASN A 106 -19.88 -2.75 -9.77
CA ASN A 106 -20.22 -3.35 -11.06
C ASN A 106 -19.43 -4.67 -11.27
N PRO A 107 -20.08 -5.84 -11.23
CA PRO A 107 -19.41 -7.13 -11.44
C PRO A 107 -18.89 -7.34 -12.86
N LEU A 108 -19.36 -6.53 -13.82
CA LEU A 108 -18.90 -6.55 -15.21
C LEU A 108 -17.84 -5.48 -15.47
N LYS A 109 -17.30 -4.80 -14.45
CA LYS A 109 -16.31 -3.74 -14.65
C LYS A 109 -15.08 -4.20 -15.42
N TRP A 110 -14.75 -5.48 -15.34
CA TRP A 110 -13.62 -6.08 -16.05
C TRP A 110 -13.77 -6.09 -17.57
N VAL A 111 -14.99 -6.10 -18.15
CA VAL A 111 -15.16 -6.03 -19.62
C VAL A 111 -14.96 -4.62 -20.17
N GLU A 112 -15.16 -3.59 -19.35
CA GLU A 112 -14.91 -2.19 -19.70
C GLU A 112 -13.44 -1.79 -19.51
N TYR A 113 -12.65 -2.67 -18.90
CA TYR A 113 -11.33 -2.32 -18.43
C TYR A 113 -10.25 -2.56 -19.48
N GLY A 114 -9.44 -1.53 -19.71
CA GLY A 114 -8.17 -1.64 -20.41
C GLY A 114 -7.01 -1.27 -19.47
N MET A 115 -5.93 -2.04 -19.51
CA MET A 115 -4.67 -1.67 -18.84
C MET A 115 -4.13 -0.37 -19.46
N ARG A 116 -4.26 0.74 -18.74
CA ARG A 116 -3.71 2.04 -19.13
C ARG A 116 -2.25 2.16 -18.73
N CYS A 117 -1.49 2.96 -19.48
CA CYS A 117 -0.08 3.23 -19.21
C CYS A 117 0.16 3.74 -17.78
N GLU A 118 -0.70 4.65 -17.31
CA GLU A 118 -0.67 5.21 -15.95
C GLU A 118 -0.76 4.13 -14.85
N TYR A 119 -1.56 3.08 -15.05
CA TYR A 119 -1.69 1.99 -14.08
C TYR A 119 -0.41 1.17 -14.00
N VAL A 120 0.19 0.88 -15.16
CA VAL A 120 1.47 0.17 -15.23
C VAL A 120 2.57 1.01 -14.58
N LYS A 121 2.61 2.32 -14.86
CA LYS A 121 3.55 3.26 -14.22
C LYS A 121 3.38 3.24 -12.69
N GLN A 122 2.15 3.31 -12.19
CA GLN A 122 1.89 3.29 -10.74
C GLN A 122 2.33 1.97 -10.08
N ILE A 123 2.10 0.83 -10.73
CA ILE A 123 2.59 -0.47 -10.24
C ILE A 123 4.13 -0.48 -10.16
N LEU A 124 4.81 -0.01 -11.21
CA LEU A 124 6.28 0.06 -11.24
C LEU A 124 6.84 1.01 -10.18
N VAL A 125 6.22 2.18 -10.01
CA VAL A 125 6.58 3.14 -8.96
C VAL A 125 6.44 2.49 -7.58
N SER A 126 5.39 1.70 -7.36
CA SER A 126 5.15 1.04 -6.07
C SER A 126 6.24 0.03 -5.70
N LEU A 127 6.67 -0.78 -6.68
CA LEU A 127 7.79 -1.68 -6.51
C LEU A 127 9.09 -0.92 -6.18
N TYR A 128 9.32 0.19 -6.88
CA TYR A 128 10.54 0.97 -6.74
C TYR A 128 10.62 1.74 -5.41
N VAL A 129 9.55 2.42 -5.04
CA VAL A 129 9.43 3.18 -3.78
C VAL A 129 9.64 2.26 -2.59
N GLN A 130 9.01 1.09 -2.61
CA GLN A 130 9.18 0.08 -1.58
C GLN A 130 10.66 -0.32 -1.45
N LYS A 131 11.34 -0.51 -2.59
CA LYS A 131 12.75 -0.86 -2.61
C LYS A 131 13.67 0.24 -2.07
N ILE A 132 13.36 1.51 -2.32
CA ILE A 132 14.10 2.62 -1.69
C ILE A 132 13.81 2.67 -0.20
N PHE A 133 12.55 2.53 0.20
CA PHE A 133 12.17 2.64 1.61
C PHE A 133 12.87 1.61 2.49
N GLU A 134 13.05 0.38 1.98
CA GLU A 134 13.94 -0.62 2.60
C GLU A 134 15.36 -0.07 2.82
N LYS A 135 15.92 0.57 1.80
CA LYS A 135 17.30 1.08 1.77
C LYS A 135 17.47 2.41 2.47
N PHE A 136 16.41 3.14 2.80
CA PHE A 136 16.50 4.46 3.43
C PHE A 136 17.08 4.43 4.86
N ASN A 137 17.23 3.23 5.44
CA ASN A 137 18.02 2.99 6.65
C ASN A 137 19.53 2.72 6.38
N PHE A 138 20.01 2.85 5.14
CA PHE A 138 21.41 2.69 4.72
C PHE A 138 21.91 3.96 4.02
N PRO A 139 22.92 4.67 4.56
CA PRO A 139 23.27 6.06 4.19
C PRO A 139 23.95 6.26 2.82
N HIS A 140 23.90 5.31 1.89
CA HIS A 140 24.55 5.40 0.57
C HIS A 140 23.65 4.88 -0.55
N PHE A 141 22.64 5.65 -0.97
CA PHE A 141 21.90 5.36 -2.21
C PHE A 141 21.82 6.59 -3.12
N ARG A 142 22.21 6.37 -4.38
CA ARG A 142 22.48 7.37 -5.43
C ARG A 142 21.18 7.84 -6.08
N ARG A 143 21.01 9.16 -6.20
CA ARG A 143 19.80 9.90 -6.60
C ARG A 143 19.52 9.86 -8.12
N ASP A 144 20.49 9.41 -8.89
CA ASP A 144 20.70 9.69 -10.31
C ASP A 144 19.94 8.75 -11.27
N LEU A 145 19.24 7.73 -10.78
CA LEU A 145 18.67 6.68 -11.63
C LEU A 145 17.16 6.80 -11.93
N PHE A 146 16.40 7.71 -11.31
CA PHE A 146 14.93 7.55 -11.27
C PHE A 146 14.07 8.81 -11.45
N THR A 147 14.67 9.94 -11.81
CA THR A 147 13.93 11.15 -12.22
C THR A 147 13.00 10.98 -13.44
N PRO A 148 13.19 10.05 -14.42
CA PRO A 148 12.35 10.09 -15.63
C PRO A 148 10.96 9.47 -15.50
N LEU A 149 10.63 8.74 -14.42
CA LEU A 149 9.37 7.97 -14.36
C LEU A 149 8.16 8.75 -13.82
N LEU A 150 8.38 9.96 -13.27
CA LEU A 150 7.32 10.81 -12.72
C LEU A 150 6.96 12.01 -13.63
N ASP A 151 7.74 12.27 -14.68
CA ASP A 151 7.62 13.45 -15.56
C ASP A 151 7.03 13.13 -16.96
N THR A 152 6.27 12.03 -17.12
CA THR A 152 5.50 11.74 -18.35
C THR A 152 4.12 11.21 -18.04
#